data_AF-A0A4Y9EZZ6-F1
#
_entry.id   AF-A0A4Y9EZZ6-F1
#
_cell.length_a   1.000
_cell.length_b   1.000
_cell.length_c   1.000
_cell.angle_alpha   90.00
_cell.angle_beta   90.00
_cell.angle_gamma   90.00
#
_symmetry.space_group_name_H-M   'P 1'
#
loop_
_entity.id
_entity.type
_entity.pdbx_description
1 polymer ?
#
loop_
_entity_poly.entity_id
_entity_poly.type
_entity_poly.pdbx_seq_one_letter_code
_entity_poly.pdbx_strand_id
1 'polypeptide(L)'
;MKRFLMLTTLLLALAACSGHTVHRIEVDFLSFVPEANRSGTLDLTTAQVQVPDDPAGQLVPVPGAEALLEGTVRVKAEVANTGTLPAQVDLEVRMGPEGDTNLYDGTGGDLEAKRVSLTLDPGTTGTLDLTLDLAPGNPAFDLVKAGSFRIGARLSLSGEKVDYTLTQGEVALRLKLFNLIPNP
;
A
#
# COMPACT_ATOMS: atom_id res chain seq x y z
N MET A 1 3.68 -28.69 -45.70
CA MET A 1 4.65 -28.86 -44.58
C MET A 1 5.39 -27.57 -44.22
N LYS A 2 6.00 -26.84 -45.17
CA LYS A 2 6.75 -25.57 -44.90
C LYS A 2 5.93 -24.47 -44.19
N ARG A 3 4.64 -24.32 -44.54
CA ARG A 3 3.73 -23.33 -43.92
C ARG A 3 3.34 -23.66 -42.49
N PHE A 4 3.21 -24.95 -42.16
CA PHE A 4 2.90 -25.39 -40.80
C PHE A 4 4.08 -25.12 -39.87
N LEU A 5 5.31 -25.45 -40.31
CA LEU A 5 6.52 -25.21 -39.53
C LEU A 5 6.74 -23.70 -39.24
N MET A 6 6.48 -22.83 -40.22
CA MET A 6 6.52 -21.37 -40.04
C MET A 6 5.46 -20.85 -39.06
N LEU A 7 4.26 -21.43 -39.06
CA LEU A 7 3.19 -21.03 -38.14
C LEU A 7 3.54 -21.46 -36.71
N THR A 8 4.07 -22.67 -36.52
CA THR A 8 4.47 -23.15 -35.19
C THR A 8 5.64 -22.35 -34.63
N THR A 9 6.68 -22.05 -35.43
CA THR A 9 7.81 -21.22 -34.95
C THR A 9 7.39 -19.78 -34.65
N LEU A 10 6.46 -19.21 -35.41
CA LEU A 10 5.90 -17.89 -35.13
C LEU A 10 5.10 -17.90 -33.81
N LEU A 11 4.26 -18.91 -33.59
CA LEU A 11 3.50 -19.08 -32.34
C LEU A 11 4.43 -19.25 -31.12
N LEU A 12 5.50 -20.04 -31.26
CA LEU A 12 6.52 -20.22 -30.22
C LEU A 12 7.30 -18.92 -29.93
N ALA A 13 7.63 -18.13 -30.95
CA ALA A 13 8.30 -16.85 -30.77
C ALA A 13 7.40 -15.81 -30.10
N LEU A 14 6.11 -15.74 -30.48
CA LEU A 14 5.13 -14.86 -29.83
C LEU A 14 4.89 -15.26 -28.37
N ALA A 15 4.83 -16.57 -28.07
CA ALA A 15 4.73 -17.07 -26.71
C ALA A 15 5.99 -16.77 -25.87
N ALA A 16 7.19 -16.88 -26.45
CA ALA A 16 8.44 -16.55 -25.76
C ALA A 16 8.53 -15.05 -25.38
N CYS A 17 8.03 -14.17 -26.26
CA CYS A 17 7.95 -12.74 -25.97
C CYS A 17 6.95 -12.42 -24.86
N SER A 18 5.82 -13.13 -24.75
CA SER A 18 4.84 -12.88 -23.69
C SER A 18 5.29 -13.36 -22.30
N GLY A 19 6.13 -14.39 -22.22
CA GLY A 19 6.63 -14.92 -20.94
C GLY A 19 7.69 -14.05 -20.21
N HIS A 20 8.22 -13.02 -20.88
CA HIS A 20 9.17 -12.07 -20.31
C HIS A 20 8.55 -10.69 -20.01
N THR A 21 7.28 -10.48 -20.37
CA THR A 21 6.61 -9.20 -20.11
C THR A 21 6.42 -8.99 -18.61
N VAL A 22 7.01 -7.91 -18.11
CA VAL A 22 6.79 -7.43 -16.75
C VAL A 22 5.83 -6.26 -16.82
N HIS A 23 4.71 -6.39 -16.11
CA HIS A 23 3.73 -5.32 -15.94
C HIS A 23 4.07 -4.52 -14.69
N ARG A 24 3.87 -3.21 -14.78
CA ARG A 24 3.94 -2.31 -13.64
C ARG A 24 2.55 -1.77 -13.36
N ILE A 25 2.11 -1.91 -12.12
CA ILE A 25 0.87 -1.31 -11.63
C ILE A 25 1.29 -0.23 -10.65
N GLU A 26 0.75 0.97 -10.85
CA GLU A 26 0.93 2.12 -9.96
C GLU A 26 -0.45 2.60 -9.56
N VAL A 27 -0.68 2.69 -8.26
CA VAL A 27 -1.92 3.17 -7.67
C VAL A 27 -1.58 4.31 -6.74
N ASP A 28 -2.05 5.51 -7.09
CA ASP A 28 -2.11 6.64 -6.18
C ASP A 28 -3.32 6.44 -5.27
N PHE A 29 -3.09 5.89 -4.07
CA PHE A 29 -4.21 5.66 -3.16
C PHE A 29 -4.67 6.94 -2.46
N LEU A 30 -3.85 7.99 -2.42
CA LEU A 30 -4.25 9.30 -1.88
C LEU A 30 -5.36 9.92 -2.73
N SER A 31 -5.40 9.60 -4.04
CA SER A 31 -6.48 10.01 -4.94
C SER A 31 -7.88 9.53 -4.52
N PHE A 32 -7.98 8.42 -3.78
CA PHE A 32 -9.25 7.89 -3.25
C PHE A 32 -9.64 8.48 -1.90
N VAL A 33 -8.73 9.18 -1.22
CA VAL A 33 -9.03 9.90 0.02
C VAL A 33 -9.66 11.26 -0.34
N PRO A 34 -10.88 11.57 0.12
CA PRO A 34 -11.48 12.88 -0.09
C PRO A 34 -10.56 14.00 0.38
N GLU A 35 -10.48 15.10 -0.36
CA GLU A 35 -9.56 16.20 -0.05
C GLU A 35 -9.75 16.74 1.39
N ALA A 36 -10.99 16.81 1.85
CA ALA A 36 -11.34 17.21 3.22
C ALA A 36 -10.78 16.27 4.31
N ASN A 37 -10.41 15.03 3.96
CA ASN A 37 -9.89 14.02 4.88
C ASN A 37 -8.37 13.84 4.74
N ARG A 38 -7.70 14.59 3.85
CA ARG A 38 -6.24 14.53 3.69
C ARG A 38 -5.47 15.34 4.72
N SER A 39 -6.14 16.26 5.40
CA SER A 39 -5.56 17.10 6.44
C SER A 39 -6.53 17.26 7.59
N GLY A 40 -6.01 17.41 8.80
CA GLY A 40 -6.84 17.65 9.97
C GLY A 40 -6.01 17.79 11.24
N THR A 41 -6.69 17.64 12.37
CA THR A 41 -6.09 17.72 13.69
C THR A 41 -6.33 16.40 14.42
N LEU A 42 -5.28 15.86 15.02
CA LEU A 42 -5.34 14.85 16.05
C LEU A 42 -5.24 15.53 17.41
N ASP A 43 -6.09 15.15 18.35
CA ASP A 43 -6.10 15.67 19.72
C ASP A 43 -6.67 14.64 20.71
N LEU A 44 -6.89 15.06 21.95
CA LEU A 44 -7.45 14.19 23.00
C LEU A 44 -8.86 13.66 22.71
N THR A 45 -9.60 14.30 21.79
CA THR A 45 -10.93 13.84 21.35
C THR A 45 -10.84 12.94 20.12
N THR A 46 -9.87 13.20 19.24
CA THR A 46 -9.62 12.47 18.01
C THR A 46 -8.17 12.02 17.98
N ALA A 47 -7.84 10.98 18.75
CA ALA A 47 -6.47 10.51 18.89
C ALA A 47 -5.97 9.70 17.69
N GLN A 48 -6.85 9.35 16.75
CA GLN A 48 -6.48 8.60 15.55
C GLN A 48 -7.36 8.97 14.36
N VAL A 49 -6.82 8.83 13.15
CA VAL A 49 -7.55 8.89 11.88
C VAL A 49 -7.16 7.71 11.00
N GLN A 50 -8.12 7.21 10.24
CA GLN A 50 -7.98 6.08 9.33
C GLN A 50 -8.30 6.55 7.91
N VAL A 51 -7.51 6.12 6.93
CA VAL A 51 -7.68 6.54 5.54
C VAL A 51 -7.48 5.36 4.56
N PRO A 52 -8.45 5.09 3.66
CA PRO A 52 -9.82 5.61 3.68
C PRO A 52 -10.63 5.05 4.87
N ASP A 53 -11.69 5.76 5.24
CA ASP A 53 -12.58 5.44 6.37
C ASP A 53 -13.88 4.73 5.97
N ASP A 54 -14.41 5.00 4.77
CA ASP A 54 -15.59 4.29 4.22
C ASP A 54 -15.46 4.01 2.70
N PRO A 55 -15.28 2.73 2.28
CA PRO A 55 -14.95 1.59 3.14
C PRO A 55 -13.59 1.79 3.83
N ALA A 56 -13.43 1.18 5.01
CA ALA A 56 -12.23 1.25 5.85
C ALA A 56 -11.06 0.43 5.28
N GLY A 57 -10.61 0.80 4.08
CA GLY A 57 -9.59 0.13 3.28
C GLY A 57 -9.89 0.20 1.78
N GLN A 58 -8.96 0.73 1.01
CA GLN A 58 -9.06 0.84 -0.44
C GLN A 58 -8.77 -0.50 -1.11
N LEU A 59 -9.67 -0.96 -1.98
CA LEU A 59 -9.43 -2.12 -2.83
C LEU A 59 -8.40 -1.77 -3.91
N VAL A 60 -7.35 -2.58 -4.01
CA VAL A 60 -6.35 -2.54 -5.08
C VAL A 60 -6.51 -3.82 -5.91
N PRO A 61 -7.08 -3.73 -7.12
CA PRO A 61 -7.24 -4.88 -7.97
C PRO A 61 -5.88 -5.30 -8.54
N VAL A 62 -5.51 -6.57 -8.36
CA VAL A 62 -4.33 -7.16 -9.00
C VAL A 62 -4.81 -8.10 -10.11
N PRO A 63 -4.64 -7.77 -11.39
CA PRO A 63 -5.03 -8.64 -12.49
C PRO A 63 -4.23 -9.94 -12.38
N GLY A 64 -4.94 -11.08 -12.43
CA GLY A 64 -4.47 -12.44 -12.15
C GLY A 64 -3.00 -12.70 -12.52
N ALA A 65 -2.12 -12.33 -11.59
CA ALA A 65 -0.69 -12.38 -11.80
C ALA A 65 -0.20 -13.79 -11.48
N GLU A 66 0.50 -14.41 -12.42
CA GLU A 66 1.18 -15.69 -12.14
C GLU A 66 2.36 -15.50 -11.19
N ALA A 67 3.00 -14.32 -11.19
CA ALA A 67 4.06 -14.01 -10.25
C ALA A 67 4.11 -12.51 -9.90
N LEU A 68 4.16 -12.20 -8.60
CA LEU A 68 4.64 -10.93 -8.07
C LEU A 68 6.17 -10.99 -7.99
N LEU A 69 6.86 -10.02 -8.60
CA LEU A 69 8.32 -9.93 -8.56
C LEU A 69 8.79 -9.13 -7.35
N GLU A 70 8.27 -7.92 -7.24
CA GLU A 70 8.53 -6.98 -6.15
C GLU A 70 7.40 -5.95 -6.09
N GLY A 71 7.31 -5.24 -4.99
CA GLY A 71 6.46 -4.07 -4.89
C GLY A 71 6.92 -3.12 -3.80
N THR A 72 6.34 -1.93 -3.80
CA THR A 72 6.61 -0.90 -2.81
C THR A 72 5.31 -0.21 -2.45
N VAL A 73 5.09 0.02 -1.16
CA VAL A 73 4.07 0.93 -0.65
C VAL A 73 4.77 2.12 -0.04
N ARG A 74 4.33 3.34 -0.39
CA ARG A 74 4.84 4.59 0.18
C ARG A 74 3.71 5.41 0.74
N VAL A 75 3.85 5.85 1.99
CA VAL A 75 2.90 6.75 2.66
C VAL A 75 3.69 7.85 3.35
N LYS A 76 3.29 9.10 3.11
CA LYS A 76 3.91 10.26 3.76
C LYS A 76 2.87 11.16 4.38
N ALA A 77 3.20 11.65 5.57
CA ALA A 77 2.43 12.66 6.26
C ALA A 77 3.36 13.73 6.83
N GLU A 78 3.01 14.99 6.61
CA GLU A 78 3.57 16.12 7.33
C GLU A 78 2.77 16.36 8.59
N VAL A 79 3.46 16.64 9.69
CA VAL A 79 2.86 16.80 11.02
C VAL A 79 3.44 18.01 11.73
N ALA A 80 2.59 18.71 12.50
CA ALA A 80 2.96 19.88 13.27
C ALA A 80 2.39 19.79 14.69
N ASN A 81 3.25 19.83 15.72
CA ASN A 81 2.79 19.86 17.10
C ASN A 81 2.33 21.28 17.46
N THR A 82 1.01 21.49 17.44
CA THR A 82 0.38 22.77 17.80
C THR A 82 -0.11 22.81 19.25
N GLY A 83 0.21 21.78 20.04
CA GLY A 83 -0.02 21.73 21.48
C GLY A 83 1.10 22.35 22.31
N THR A 84 1.00 22.18 23.63
CA THR A 84 1.95 22.70 24.62
C THR A 84 2.87 21.63 25.20
N LEU A 85 2.60 20.36 24.92
CA LEU A 85 3.36 19.20 25.38
C LEU A 85 4.02 18.45 24.21
N PRO A 86 5.14 17.74 24.43
CA PRO A 86 5.69 16.83 23.43
C PRO A 86 4.65 15.80 22.98
N ALA A 87 4.70 15.44 21.70
CA ALA A 87 3.78 14.50 21.08
C ALA A 87 4.55 13.39 20.36
N GLN A 88 4.05 12.17 20.41
CA GLN A 88 4.44 11.07 19.53
C GLN A 88 3.33 10.84 18.52
N VAL A 89 3.70 10.79 17.24
CA VAL A 89 2.80 10.49 16.13
C VAL A 89 3.27 9.21 15.45
N ASP A 90 2.36 8.27 15.27
CA ASP A 90 2.61 7.02 14.58
C ASP A 90 1.87 7.02 13.24
N LEU A 91 2.57 6.66 12.16
CA LEU A 91 1.99 6.36 10.86
C LEU A 91 2.11 4.86 10.60
N GLU A 92 0.97 4.22 10.38
CA GLU A 92 0.84 2.78 10.12
C GLU A 92 0.20 2.52 8.77
N VAL A 93 0.73 1.53 8.03
CA VAL A 93 0.06 0.95 6.87
C VAL A 93 -0.57 -0.37 7.28
N ARG A 94 -1.87 -0.53 6.98
CA ARG A 94 -2.60 -1.78 7.16
C ARG A 94 -3.01 -2.35 5.82
N MET A 95 -3.02 -3.68 5.74
CA MET A 95 -3.40 -4.42 4.55
C MET A 95 -4.28 -5.60 4.93
N GLY A 96 -5.14 -6.05 4.02
CA GLY A 96 -6.01 -7.20 4.24
C GLY A 96 -6.49 -7.82 2.94
N PRO A 97 -7.16 -8.98 3.00
CA PRO A 97 -7.69 -9.64 1.81
C PRO A 97 -8.81 -8.80 1.15
N GLU A 98 -9.10 -9.04 -0.13
CA GLU A 98 -10.15 -8.33 -0.88
C GLU A 98 -11.51 -8.31 -0.18
N GLY A 99 -11.86 -9.40 0.52
CA GLY A 99 -13.13 -9.53 1.24
C GLY A 99 -13.22 -8.75 2.54
N ASP A 100 -12.11 -8.20 3.04
CA ASP A 100 -12.05 -7.53 4.34
C ASP A 100 -12.33 -6.02 4.22
N THR A 101 -13.59 -5.64 4.35
CA THR A 101 -14.00 -4.25 4.15
C THR A 101 -13.58 -3.30 5.27
N ASN A 102 -12.98 -3.79 6.36
CA ASN A 102 -12.57 -2.96 7.49
C ASN A 102 -11.23 -3.38 8.09
N LEU A 103 -10.17 -2.73 7.59
CA LEU A 103 -8.79 -3.00 7.95
C LEU A 103 -8.40 -2.60 9.38
N TYR A 104 -9.34 -2.15 10.23
CA TYR A 104 -9.05 -1.57 11.55
C TYR A 104 -9.85 -2.20 12.69
N ASP A 105 -10.58 -3.29 12.45
CA ASP A 105 -11.34 -4.00 13.49
C ASP A 105 -10.61 -5.19 14.13
N GLY A 106 -9.45 -5.58 13.60
CA GLY A 106 -8.65 -6.69 14.10
C GLY A 106 -9.18 -8.06 13.69
N THR A 107 -10.11 -8.13 12.74
CA THR A 107 -10.67 -9.37 12.18
C THR A 107 -10.33 -9.47 10.70
N GLY A 108 -10.95 -10.39 9.95
CA GLY A 108 -10.88 -10.40 8.47
C GLY A 108 -9.54 -10.76 7.81
N GLY A 109 -8.42 -10.77 8.56
CA GLY A 109 -7.07 -10.92 8.00
C GLY A 109 -6.24 -9.63 8.07
N ASP A 110 -6.68 -8.65 8.86
CA ASP A 110 -5.95 -7.43 9.22
C ASP A 110 -4.46 -7.65 9.48
N LEU A 111 -3.64 -7.06 8.62
CA LEU A 111 -2.19 -7.05 8.75
C LEU A 111 -1.70 -5.62 8.99
N GLU A 112 -1.04 -5.40 10.14
CA GLU A 112 -0.16 -4.24 10.31
C GLU A 112 1.11 -4.49 9.47
N ALA A 113 1.16 -3.91 8.28
CA ALA A 113 2.22 -4.19 7.33
C ALA A 113 3.52 -3.44 7.66
N LYS A 114 3.41 -2.21 8.18
CA LYS A 114 4.54 -1.41 8.69
C LYS A 114 4.04 -0.25 9.56
N ARG A 115 4.88 0.18 10.50
CA ARG A 115 4.70 1.39 11.30
C ARG A 115 6.00 2.21 11.35
N VAL A 116 5.87 3.53 11.37
CA VAL A 116 6.94 4.48 11.69
C VAL A 116 6.42 5.48 12.73
N SER A 117 7.33 5.99 13.56
CA SER A 117 6.99 6.89 14.67
C SER A 117 7.88 8.12 14.63
N LEU A 118 7.32 9.27 15.02
CA LEU A 118 8.04 10.54 15.16
C LEU A 118 7.65 11.22 16.47
N THR A 119 8.65 11.70 17.21
CA THR A 119 8.44 12.55 18.38
C THR A 119 8.66 14.01 18.00
N LEU A 120 7.75 14.88 18.44
CA LEU A 120 7.74 16.32 18.16
C LEU A 120 7.67 17.11 19.46
N ASP A 121 8.61 18.04 19.64
CA ASP A 121 8.51 19.06 20.68
C ASP A 121 7.41 20.09 20.32
N PRO A 122 6.87 20.82 21.32
CA PRO A 122 5.88 21.87 21.08
C PRO A 122 6.34 22.90 20.02
N GLY A 123 5.47 23.20 19.06
CA GLY A 123 5.74 24.15 17.98
C GLY A 123 6.64 23.64 16.85
N THR A 124 7.03 22.37 16.87
CA THR A 124 7.87 21.77 15.82
C THR A 124 7.05 21.07 14.74
N THR A 125 7.65 20.92 13.57
CA THR A 125 7.10 20.19 12.42
C THR A 125 8.02 19.03 12.06
N GLY A 126 7.47 18.02 11.39
CA GLY A 126 8.27 16.94 10.84
C GLY A 126 7.50 16.11 9.83
N THR A 127 8.16 15.09 9.30
CA THR A 127 7.61 14.22 8.26
C THR A 127 7.70 12.77 8.69
N LEU A 128 6.56 12.09 8.66
CA LEU A 128 6.49 10.63 8.71
C LEU A 128 6.63 10.11 7.28
N ASP A 129 7.68 9.34 7.03
CA ASP A 129 7.97 8.74 5.72
C ASP A 129 8.04 7.22 5.87
N LEU A 130 6.97 6.55 5.47
CA LEU A 130 6.84 5.10 5.52
C LEU A 130 7.01 4.52 4.12
N THR A 131 8.07 3.73 3.94
CA THR A 131 8.27 2.89 2.76
C THR A 131 8.26 1.42 3.19
N LEU A 132 7.35 0.63 2.63
CA LEU A 132 7.27 -0.82 2.79
C LEU A 132 7.70 -1.49 1.49
N ASP A 133 8.79 -2.24 1.55
CA ASP A 133 9.24 -3.08 0.44
C ASP A 133 8.58 -4.45 0.53
N LEU A 134 7.90 -4.83 -0.55
CA LEU A 134 7.23 -6.12 -0.70
C LEU A 134 8.20 -7.08 -1.38
N ALA A 135 8.74 -8.00 -0.57
CA ALA A 135 9.64 -9.06 -1.00
C ALA A 135 9.26 -10.40 -0.34
N PRO A 136 9.68 -11.55 -0.91
CA PRO A 136 9.44 -12.87 -0.31
C PRO A 136 9.84 -12.93 1.16
N GLY A 137 8.98 -13.55 2.00
CA GLY A 137 9.14 -13.61 3.45
C GLY A 137 8.42 -12.51 4.22
N ASN A 138 7.86 -11.51 3.53
CA ASN A 138 6.97 -10.51 4.11
C ASN A 138 5.50 -10.98 3.98
N PRO A 139 4.69 -11.07 5.06
CA PRO A 139 3.27 -11.43 4.98
C PRO A 139 2.46 -10.54 4.03
N ALA A 140 2.81 -9.26 3.90
CA ALA A 140 2.18 -8.35 2.95
C ALA A 140 2.49 -8.74 1.49
N PHE A 141 3.68 -9.29 1.22
CA PHE A 141 4.02 -9.79 -0.11
C PHE A 141 3.16 -11.00 -0.49
N ASP A 142 2.95 -11.94 0.45
CA ASP A 142 2.11 -13.12 0.22
C ASP A 142 0.65 -12.73 0.01
N LEU A 143 0.16 -11.73 0.74
CA LEU A 143 -1.17 -11.16 0.53
C LEU A 143 -1.34 -10.58 -0.88
N VAL A 144 -0.41 -9.75 -1.33
CA VAL A 144 -0.46 -9.14 -2.68
C VAL A 144 -0.28 -10.21 -3.77
N LYS A 145 0.54 -11.22 -3.52
CA LYS A 145 0.73 -12.35 -4.43
C LYS A 145 -0.53 -13.20 -4.56
N ALA A 146 -1.39 -13.27 -3.54
CA ALA A 146 -2.65 -14.00 -3.59
C ALA A 146 -3.69 -13.35 -4.51
N GLY A 147 -3.50 -12.09 -4.90
CA GLY A 147 -4.35 -11.37 -5.85
C GLY A 147 -4.75 -9.99 -5.34
N SER A 148 -5.98 -9.59 -5.64
CA SER A 148 -6.55 -8.33 -5.13
C SER A 148 -6.48 -8.28 -3.60
N PHE A 149 -6.20 -7.08 -3.09
CA PHE A 149 -6.04 -6.85 -1.66
C PHE A 149 -6.59 -5.47 -1.30
N ARG A 150 -6.74 -5.21 0.00
CA ARG A 150 -7.09 -3.89 0.53
C ARG A 150 -5.92 -3.27 1.26
N ILE A 151 -5.86 -1.94 1.19
CA ILE A 151 -4.83 -1.14 1.83
C ILE A 151 -5.43 0.11 2.47
N GLY A 152 -4.89 0.49 3.62
CA GLY A 152 -5.20 1.74 4.29
C GLY A 152 -4.03 2.21 5.13
N ALA A 153 -4.13 3.44 5.63
CA ALA A 153 -3.19 3.98 6.60
C ALA A 153 -3.92 4.46 7.86
N ARG A 154 -3.23 4.45 8.99
CA ARG A 154 -3.70 5.03 10.26
C ARG A 154 -2.65 5.97 10.78
N LEU A 155 -3.06 7.19 11.12
CA LEU A 155 -2.26 8.06 11.99
C LEU A 155 -2.83 7.99 13.39
N SER A 156 -1.94 7.91 14.38
CA SER A 156 -2.30 7.91 15.80
C SER A 156 -1.43 8.91 16.57
N LEU A 157 -2.00 9.53 17.58
CA LEU A 157 -1.37 10.52 18.45
C LEU A 157 -1.30 10.01 19.89
N SER A 158 -0.11 10.12 20.48
CA SER A 158 0.09 10.16 21.93
C SER A 158 0.63 11.54 22.29
N GLY A 159 -0.23 12.41 22.82
CA GLY A 159 0.12 13.80 23.09
C GLY A 159 -1.13 14.66 23.24
N GLU A 160 -0.97 15.97 23.17
CA GLU A 160 -2.08 16.92 23.32
C GLU A 160 -2.76 17.19 21.98
N LYS A 161 -2.00 17.70 20.98
CA LYS A 161 -2.54 18.17 19.71
C LYS A 161 -1.49 18.19 18.61
N VAL A 162 -1.82 17.62 17.45
CA VAL A 162 -0.99 17.63 16.23
C VAL A 162 -1.86 17.88 15.01
N ASP A 163 -1.48 18.85 14.18
CA ASP A 163 -2.06 18.97 12.84
C ASP A 163 -1.30 18.07 11.87
N TYR A 164 -2.02 17.43 10.94
CA TYR A 164 -1.43 16.54 9.94
C TYR A 164 -1.89 16.89 8.53
N THR A 165 -1.07 16.52 7.55
CA THR A 165 -1.40 16.54 6.13
C THR A 165 -0.78 15.33 5.45
N LEU A 166 -1.61 14.49 4.83
CA LEU A 166 -1.20 13.38 4.00
C LEU A 166 -0.69 13.91 2.66
N THR A 167 0.58 13.65 2.36
CA THR A 167 1.26 14.21 1.18
C THR A 167 1.58 13.15 0.13
N GLN A 168 1.59 11.87 0.50
CA GLN A 168 1.78 10.78 -0.45
C GLN A 168 1.05 9.52 -0.01
N GLY A 169 0.48 8.83 -0.99
CA GLY A 169 -0.02 7.47 -0.84
C GLY A 169 0.12 6.71 -2.16
N GLU A 170 1.09 5.82 -2.27
CA GLU A 170 1.41 5.11 -3.52
C GLU A 170 1.62 3.62 -3.28
N VAL A 171 1.10 2.82 -4.20
CA VAL A 171 1.43 1.39 -4.34
C VAL A 171 2.00 1.17 -5.73
N ALA A 172 3.21 0.61 -5.81
CA ALA A 172 3.86 0.23 -7.05
C ALA A 172 4.16 -1.27 -7.02
N LEU A 173 3.61 -2.03 -7.98
CA LEU A 173 3.79 -3.48 -8.09
C LEU A 173 4.44 -3.81 -9.43
N ARG A 174 5.35 -4.79 -9.42
CA ARG A 174 5.91 -5.39 -10.62
C ARG A 174 5.54 -6.86 -10.68
N LEU A 175 4.84 -7.25 -11.74
CA LEU A 175 4.26 -8.58 -11.84
C LEU A 175 4.38 -9.16 -13.24
N LYS A 176 4.26 -10.48 -13.33
CA LYS A 176 4.12 -11.22 -14.58
C LYS A 176 2.71 -11.81 -14.63
N LEU A 177 1.95 -11.47 -15.67
CA LEU A 177 0.63 -12.03 -15.91
C LEU A 177 0.70 -13.46 -16.47
N PHE A 178 1.81 -13.80 -17.11
CA PHE A 178 2.07 -15.13 -17.68
C PHE A 178 3.51 -15.55 -17.36
N ASN A 179 3.68 -16.74 -16.81
CA ASN A 179 4.95 -17.35 -16.46
C ASN A 179 5.04 -18.73 -17.10
N LEU A 180 5.30 -18.75 -18.41
CA LEU A 180 5.42 -19.96 -19.23
C LEU A 180 6.54 -20.92 -18.79
N ILE A 181 7.43 -20.49 -17.87
CA ILE A 181 8.46 -21.32 -17.25
C ILE A 181 8.35 -21.13 -15.72
N PRO A 182 7.84 -22.13 -14.97
CA PRO A 182 7.90 -22.11 -13.51
C PRO A 182 9.36 -22.01 -13.06
N ASN A 183 9.65 -21.08 -12.15
CA ASN A 183 10.95 -21.12 -11.46
C ASN A 183 10.95 -22.31 -10.49
N PRO A 184 12.02 -23.14 -10.46
CA PRO A 184 12.16 -24.25 -9.53
C PRO A 184 12.29 -23.80 -8.07
#